data_AF-A0A1P8UXU2-F1
#
_entry.id   AF-A0A1P8UXU2-F1
#
_cell.length_a   1.000
_cell.length_b   1.000
_cell.length_c   1.000
_cell.angle_alpha   90.00
_cell.angle_beta   90.00
_cell.angle_gamma   90.00
#
_symmetry.space_group_name_H-M   'P 1'
#
loop_
_entity.id
_entity.type
_entity.pdbx_description
1 polymer ?
#
loop_
_entity_poly.entity_id
_entity_poly.type
_entity_poly.pdbx_seq_one_letter_code
_entity_poly.pdbx_strand_id
1 'polypeptide(L)' 'MPLAALISAWRDDYTHHRPHTSLDGLTPWEYRQRSVEGQNPNRAN' A
#
# COMPACT_ATOMS: atom_id res chain seq x y z
N MET A 1 -23.66 -10.08 -9.75
CA MET A 1 -22.65 -9.16 -9.20
C MET A 1 -22.03 -8.39 -10.36
N PRO A 2 -22.12 -7.05 -10.40
CA PRO A 2 -21.54 -6.26 -11.48
C PRO A 2 -20.00 -6.29 -11.40
N LEU A 3 -19.32 -6.32 -12.55
CA LEU A 3 -17.86 -6.39 -12.67
C LEU A 3 -17.13 -5.31 -11.85
N ALA A 4 -17.72 -4.12 -11.73
CA ALA A 4 -17.18 -3.01 -10.94
C ALA A 4 -17.04 -3.34 -9.45
N ALA A 5 -18.00 -4.07 -8.87
CA ALA A 5 -17.94 -4.46 -7.46
C ALA A 5 -16.84 -5.50 -7.22
N LEU A 6 -16.66 -6.43 -8.15
CA LEU A 6 -15.58 -7.43 -8.10
C LEU A 6 -14.19 -6.78 -8.18
N ILE A 7 -14.02 -5.82 -9.10
CA ILE A 7 -12.76 -5.09 -9.27
C ILE A 7 -12.45 -4.26 -8.01
N SER A 8 -13.46 -3.63 -7.40
CA SER A 8 -13.27 -2.86 -6.18
C SER A 8 -12.85 -3.75 -5.00
N ALA A 9 -13.51 -4.88 -4.83
CA ALA A 9 -13.17 -5.84 -3.78
C ALA A 9 -11.76 -6.41 -3.98
N TRP A 10 -11.40 -6.75 -5.22
CA TRP A 10 -10.05 -7.22 -5.53
C TRP A 10 -8.98 -6.16 -5.28
N ARG A 11 -9.25 -4.89 -5.64
CA ARG A 11 -8.32 -3.79 -5.38
C ARG A 11 -8.07 -3.61 -3.89
N ASP A 12 -9.11 -3.70 -3.06
CA ASP A 12 -9.00 -3.57 -1.61
C ASP A 12 -8.16 -4.70 -1.00
N ASP A 13 -8.46 -5.95 -1.38
CA ASP A 13 -7.72 -7.15 -0.95
C ASP A 13 -6.22 -7.04 -1.31
N TYR A 14 -5.92 -6.69 -2.56
CA TYR A 14 -4.54 -6.55 -3.01
C TYR A 14 -3.80 -5.41 -2.31
N THR A 15 -4.49 -4.31 -2.01
CA THR A 15 -3.86 -3.10 -1.46
C THR A 15 -3.55 -3.22 0.03
N HIS A 16 -4.43 -3.89 0.80
CA HIS A 16 -4.38 -3.90 2.27
C HIS A 16 -4.06 -5.24 2.89
N HIS A 17 -4.26 -6.36 2.19
CA HIS A 17 -4.23 -7.69 2.82
C HIS A 17 -3.18 -8.63 2.22
N ARG A 18 -2.45 -8.16 1.19
CA ARG A 18 -1.44 -8.94 0.48
C ARG A 18 -0.03 -8.42 0.79
N PRO A 19 0.65 -8.99 1.79
CA PRO A 19 2.06 -8.69 2.03
C PRO A 19 2.91 -9.21 0.87
N HIS A 20 3.85 -8.38 0.40
CA HIS A 20 4.75 -8.72 -0.71
C HIS A 20 6.18 -8.88 -0.20
N THR A 21 6.81 -10.02 -0.48
CA THR A 21 8.22 -10.29 -0.09
C THR A 21 9.21 -9.30 -0.71
N SER A 22 8.91 -8.78 -1.91
CA SER A 22 9.71 -7.73 -2.56
C SER A 22 9.60 -6.35 -1.88
N LEU A 23 8.59 -6.14 -1.03
CA LEU A 23 8.38 -4.91 -0.25
C LEU A 23 8.73 -5.13 1.23
N ASP A 24 9.71 -6.00 1.53
CA ASP A 24 10.06 -6.43 2.90
C ASP A 24 8.92 -7.17 3.62
N GLY A 25 8.00 -7.77 2.89
CA GLY A 25 6.80 -8.39 3.46
C GLY A 25 5.68 -7.39 3.78
N LEU A 26 5.80 -6.14 3.34
CA LEU A 26 4.74 -5.14 3.51
C LEU A 26 3.68 -5.23 2.42
N THR A 27 2.47 -4.81 2.77
CA THR A 27 1.43 -4.53 1.79
C THR A 27 1.76 -3.28 0.97
N PRO A 28 1.17 -3.11 -0.22
CA PRO A 28 1.36 -1.90 -1.02
C PRO A 28 1.00 -0.62 -0.25
N TRP A 29 -0.02 -0.66 0.61
CA TRP A 29 -0.42 0.48 1.43
C TRP A 29 0.63 0.82 2.50
N GLU A 30 1.12 -0.17 3.25
CA GLU A 30 2.15 0.03 4.27
C GLU A 30 3.46 0.53 3.67
N TYR A 31 3.87 -0.02 2.52
CA TYR A 31 5.05 0.47 1.80
C TYR A 31 4.90 1.93 1.36
N ARG A 32 3.70 2.32 0.90
CA ARG A 32 3.40 3.71 0.54
C ARG A 32 3.48 4.63 1.76
N GLN A 33 2.92 4.23 2.91
CA GLN A 33 2.99 5.02 4.15
C GLN A 33 4.45 5.21 4.59
N ARG A 34 5.24 4.13 4.62
CA ARG A 34 6.67 4.18 4.95
C ARG A 34 7.47 5.12 4.05
N SER A 35 7.16 5.12 2.75
CA SER A 35 7.79 6.04 1.78
C SER A 35 7.40 7.49 2.05
N VAL A 36 6.13 7.77 2.38
CA VAL A 36 5.67 9.12 2.75
C VAL A 36 6.34 9.62 4.03
N GLU A 37 6.49 8.76 5.04
CA GLU A 37 7.18 9.09 6.29
C GLU A 37 8.68 9.35 6.08
N GLY A 38 9.35 8.55 5.24
CA GLY A 38 10.75 8.72 4.87
C GLY A 38 11.03 9.95 3.99
N GLN A 39 10.00 10.53 3.39
CA GLN A 39 10.08 11.76 2.59
C GLN A 39 9.78 13.03 3.40
N ASN A 40 9.51 12.95 4.71
CA ASN A 40 9.31 14.15 5.54
C ASN A 40 10.63 14.95 5.63
N PRO A 41 10.80 16.06 4.88
CA PRO A 41 12.05 16.77 4.77
C PRO A 41 12.12 17.81 5.90
N ASN A 42 12.16 17.35 7.14
CA ASN A 42 12.50 18.18 8.29
C ASN A 42 13.83 17.71 8.89
N ARG A 43 14.88 17.63 8.06
CA ARG A 43 16.23 17.89 8.57
C ARG A 43 16.42 19.40 8.56
N ALA A 44 15.93 20.04 9.62
CA ALA A 44 16.44 21.34 10.00
C ALA A 44 17.94 21.18 10.31
N ASN A 45 18.79 21.76 9.48
CA ASN A 45 20.14 22.18 9.83
C ASN A 45 20.32 23.60 9.29
#